data_AF-W2TRD6-F1
#
_entry.id   AF-W2TRD6-F1
#
_cell.length_a   1.000
_cell.length_b   1.000
_cell.length_c   1.000
_cell.angle_alpha   90.00
_cell.angle_beta   90.00
_cell.angle_gamma   90.00
#
_symmetry.space_group_name_H-M   'P 1'
#
loop_
_entity.id
_entity.type
_entity.pdbx_description
1 polymer ?
#
loop_
_entity_poly.entity_id
_entity_poly.type
_entity_poly.pdbx_seq_one_letter_code
_entity_poly.pdbx_strand_id
1 'polypeptide(L)'
;MELTEFYRILDYIIITGDFEAHDSWDYSEDLTRSNIENVTNLLLRYFPKTPVYVSIGNHEGVPQDAMAPHTMPEYDQRGPQWLYSIMKKMWSNWLPTAALADVQYRASYAVYPKPGLKLISINTIYCSEFNFYLYLNQVDPDATLQWLIDELVDSEAKGDRVHLISHIPPGNHYCLKGWSFNFFEIVKR
;
A
#
# COMPACT_ATOMS: atom_id res chain seq x y z
N MET A 1 -14.48 0.13 -30.96
CA MET A 1 -15.00 1.19 -30.07
C MET A 1 -13.78 1.89 -29.51
N GLU A 2 -13.29 2.89 -30.25
CA GLU A 2 -12.07 3.62 -29.93
C GLU A 2 -12.32 4.52 -28.71
N LEU A 3 -11.58 4.29 -27.64
CA LEU A 3 -11.54 5.12 -26.43
C LEU A 3 -10.73 6.41 -26.69
N THR A 4 -11.09 7.18 -27.70
CA THR A 4 -10.37 8.41 -28.06
C THR A 4 -11.36 9.57 -28.14
N GLU A 5 -11.64 10.19 -26.98
CA GLU A 5 -11.81 11.65 -26.83
C GLU A 5 -12.31 12.01 -25.42
N PHE A 6 -11.44 11.84 -24.42
CA PHE A 6 -11.42 12.72 -23.26
C PHE A 6 -9.95 12.91 -22.89
N TYR A 7 -9.28 13.87 -23.51
CA TYR A 7 -8.00 14.37 -23.02
C TYR A 7 -8.23 15.18 -21.74
N ARG A 8 -8.73 14.52 -20.69
CA ARG A 8 -8.48 15.02 -19.33
C ARG A 8 -7.04 14.65 -19.02
N ILE A 9 -6.18 15.65 -19.04
CA ILE A 9 -4.83 15.51 -18.48
C ILE A 9 -5.04 15.20 -16.99
N LEU A 10 -4.75 13.97 -16.59
CA LEU A 10 -4.78 13.55 -15.20
C LEU A 10 -3.45 13.98 -14.57
N ASP A 11 -3.51 14.68 -13.45
CA ASP A 11 -2.30 15.05 -12.69
C ASP A 11 -1.62 13.81 -12.11
N TYR A 12 -2.41 12.86 -11.60
CA TYR A 12 -1.97 11.54 -11.15
C TYR A 12 -3.17 10.58 -11.07
N ILE A 13 -2.87 9.29 -10.93
CA ILE A 13 -3.85 8.21 -10.73
C ILE A 13 -3.63 7.60 -9.35
N ILE A 14 -4.70 7.25 -8.64
CA ILE A 14 -4.64 6.44 -7.41
C ILE A 14 -5.22 5.07 -7.71
N ILE A 15 -4.51 4.01 -7.32
CA ILE A 15 -4.98 2.63 -7.37
C ILE A 15 -4.78 2.01 -6.00
N THR A 16 -5.81 1.41 -5.43
CA THR A 16 -5.77 0.92 -4.05
C THR A 16 -5.63 -0.60 -3.98
N GLY A 17 -4.80 -1.23 -4.81
CA GLY A 17 -4.49 -2.66 -4.73
C GLY A 17 -5.57 -3.59 -5.30
N ASP A 18 -5.50 -4.87 -4.91
CA ASP A 18 -6.32 -5.99 -5.36
C ASP A 18 -6.22 -6.27 -6.87
N PHE A 19 -5.04 -6.69 -7.30
CA PHE A 19 -4.73 -7.09 -8.67
C PHE A 19 -5.07 -8.56 -8.98
N GLU A 20 -5.29 -9.39 -7.96
CA GLU A 20 -5.66 -10.79 -8.11
C GLU A 20 -7.19 -11.00 -8.16
N ALA A 21 -7.63 -12.06 -8.83
CA ALA A 21 -9.03 -12.47 -8.84
C ALA A 21 -9.39 -13.26 -7.58
N HIS A 22 -10.69 -13.53 -7.33
CA HIS A 22 -11.18 -14.17 -6.11
C HIS A 22 -11.07 -15.72 -6.13
N ASP A 23 -10.07 -16.26 -6.82
CA ASP A 23 -9.70 -17.68 -6.87
C ASP A 23 -8.59 -17.99 -5.86
N SER A 24 -8.77 -17.53 -4.61
CA SER A 24 -7.78 -17.61 -3.53
C SER A 24 -7.32 -19.03 -3.16
N TRP A 25 -8.03 -20.05 -3.64
CA TRP A 25 -7.62 -21.45 -3.53
C TRP A 25 -6.48 -21.85 -4.49
N ASP A 26 -6.16 -21.03 -5.49
CA ASP A 26 -5.15 -21.29 -6.53
C ASP A 26 -4.09 -20.17 -6.62
N TYR A 27 -3.92 -19.40 -5.55
CA TYR A 27 -2.91 -18.35 -5.49
C TYR A 27 -1.49 -18.91 -5.50
N SER A 28 -0.61 -18.28 -6.29
CA SER A 28 0.82 -18.55 -6.30
C SER A 28 1.60 -17.26 -6.47
N GLU A 29 2.82 -17.20 -5.93
CA GLU A 29 3.67 -16.00 -6.05
C GLU A 29 3.94 -15.63 -7.52
N ASP A 30 4.01 -16.64 -8.40
CA ASP A 30 4.23 -16.45 -9.84
C ASP A 30 3.02 -15.85 -10.55
N LEU A 31 1.80 -16.27 -10.17
CA LEU A 31 0.56 -15.67 -10.67
C LEU A 31 0.48 -14.21 -10.21
N THR A 32 0.72 -13.94 -8.93
CA THR A 32 0.71 -12.59 -8.38
C THR A 32 1.72 -11.67 -9.07
N ARG A 33 2.95 -12.17 -9.27
CA ARG A 33 3.98 -11.45 -10.03
C ARG A 33 3.50 -11.11 -11.44
N SER A 34 2.93 -12.09 -12.14
CA SER A 34 2.48 -11.93 -13.52
C SER A 34 1.35 -10.90 -13.65
N ASN A 35 0.39 -10.93 -12.72
CA ASN A 35 -0.72 -9.99 -12.71
C ASN A 35 -0.27 -8.56 -12.40
N ILE A 36 0.59 -8.36 -11.39
CA ILE A 36 1.18 -7.05 -11.10
C ILE A 36 1.97 -6.53 -12.30
N GLU A 37 2.79 -7.36 -12.95
CA GLU A 37 3.56 -6.96 -14.14
C GLU A 37 2.65 -6.60 -15.33
N ASN A 38 1.58 -7.37 -15.56
CA ASN A 38 0.60 -7.09 -16.61
C ASN A 38 -0.12 -5.75 -16.39
N VAL A 39 -0.61 -5.50 -15.17
CA VAL A 39 -1.26 -4.23 -14.82
C VAL A 39 -0.28 -3.07 -14.98
N THR A 40 0.96 -3.23 -14.50
CA THR A 40 2.02 -2.24 -14.65
C THR A 40 2.25 -1.88 -16.10
N ASN A 41 2.40 -2.88 -16.97
CA ASN A 41 2.63 -2.67 -18.41
C ASN A 41 1.46 -1.96 -19.09
N LEU A 42 0.22 -2.27 -18.70
CA LEU A 42 -0.97 -1.57 -19.21
C LEU A 42 -0.96 -0.10 -18.78
N LEU A 43 -0.66 0.20 -17.51
CA LEU A 43 -0.60 1.57 -17.01
C LEU A 43 0.49 2.37 -17.72
N LEU A 44 1.69 1.81 -17.88
CA LEU A 44 2.78 2.47 -18.60
C LEU A 44 2.45 2.70 -20.08
N ARG A 45 1.71 1.79 -20.70
CA ARG A 45 1.30 1.90 -22.11
C ARG A 45 0.25 3.00 -22.33
N TYR A 46 -0.79 3.04 -21.49
CA TYR A 46 -1.92 3.94 -21.69
C TYR A 46 -1.78 5.29 -20.97
N PHE A 47 -0.95 5.36 -19.92
CA PHE A 47 -0.69 6.56 -19.12
C PHE A 47 0.81 6.85 -18.96
N PRO A 48 1.60 6.93 -20.06
CA PRO A 48 3.07 6.98 -20.00
C PRO A 48 3.65 8.24 -19.33
N LYS A 49 2.83 9.28 -19.12
CA LYS A 49 3.25 10.57 -18.54
C LYS A 49 2.54 10.90 -17.23
N THR A 50 1.67 10.01 -16.76
CA THR A 50 0.86 10.25 -15.56
C THR A 50 1.40 9.37 -14.44
N PRO A 51 1.84 9.93 -13.31
CA PRO A 51 2.27 9.14 -12.17
C PRO A 51 1.08 8.36 -11.59
N VAL A 52 1.34 7.11 -11.20
CA VAL A 52 0.36 6.24 -10.56
C VAL A 52 0.81 5.96 -9.14
N TYR A 53 -0.03 6.30 -8.17
CA TYR A 53 0.20 6.07 -6.75
C TYR A 53 -0.64 4.88 -6.30
N VAL A 54 0.06 3.78 -6.02
CA VAL A 54 -0.54 2.51 -5.68
C VAL A 54 -0.54 2.32 -4.15
N SER A 55 -1.58 1.70 -3.61
CA SER A 55 -1.59 1.09 -2.27
C SER A 55 -1.70 -0.42 -2.42
N ILE A 56 -1.15 -1.16 -1.46
CA ILE A 56 -1.22 -2.62 -1.44
C ILE A 56 -2.60 -3.07 -0.96
N GLY A 57 -3.16 -4.07 -1.63
CA GLY A 57 -4.41 -4.74 -1.25
C GLY A 57 -4.16 -6.02 -0.47
N ASN A 58 -5.24 -6.65 -0.03
CA ASN A 58 -5.14 -7.88 0.74
C ASN A 58 -5.03 -9.11 -0.16
N HIS A 59 -5.42 -9.00 -1.43
CA HIS A 59 -5.32 -10.08 -2.39
C HIS A 59 -3.92 -10.32 -3.00
N GLU A 60 -2.94 -9.43 -2.77
CA GLU A 60 -1.57 -9.67 -3.24
C GLU A 60 -0.76 -10.68 -2.41
N GLY A 61 -1.21 -11.02 -1.20
CA GLY A 61 -0.54 -12.01 -0.35
C GLY A 61 -0.74 -13.43 -0.86
N VAL A 62 0.24 -14.30 -0.64
CA VAL A 62 0.11 -15.75 -0.88
C VAL A 62 0.46 -16.50 0.41
N PRO A 63 -0.53 -17.08 1.13
CA PRO A 63 -1.99 -16.98 0.88
C PRO A 63 -2.53 -15.55 1.07
N GLN A 64 -3.77 -15.30 0.66
CA GLN A 64 -4.45 -14.00 0.83
C GLN A 64 -4.27 -13.44 2.25
N ASP A 65 -4.14 -12.11 2.38
CA ASP A 65 -3.94 -11.38 3.65
C ASP A 65 -2.61 -11.69 4.40
N ALA A 66 -1.78 -12.63 3.91
CA ALA A 66 -0.58 -13.09 4.61
C ALA A 66 0.58 -12.07 4.55
N MET A 67 0.52 -11.05 5.40
CA MET A 67 1.58 -10.06 5.59
C MET A 67 2.16 -10.18 7.00
N ALA A 68 3.20 -11.00 7.17
CA ALA A 68 3.86 -11.12 8.46
C ALA A 68 4.69 -9.85 8.76
N PRO A 69 4.52 -9.22 9.93
CA PRO A 69 5.41 -8.13 10.35
C PRO A 69 6.79 -8.66 10.74
N HIS A 70 7.81 -7.81 10.78
CA HIS A 70 9.19 -8.15 11.15
C HIS A 70 9.33 -8.72 12.57
N THR A 71 8.34 -8.50 13.43
CA THR A 71 8.30 -9.04 14.80
C THR A 71 7.81 -10.48 14.87
N MET A 72 7.34 -11.04 13.74
CA MET A 72 6.81 -12.41 13.66
C MET A 72 7.95 -13.45 13.76
N PRO A 73 7.83 -14.48 14.62
CA PRO A 73 8.76 -15.61 14.61
C PRO A 73 8.75 -16.30 13.25
N GLU A 74 9.90 -16.63 12.66
CA GLU A 74 10.00 -17.16 11.27
C GLU A 74 9.74 -16.11 10.17
N TYR A 75 9.96 -14.82 10.45
CA TYR A 75 9.83 -13.75 9.46
C TYR A 75 10.62 -14.01 8.16
N ASP A 76 11.82 -14.58 8.23
CA ASP A 76 12.60 -14.87 7.02
C ASP A 76 11.92 -15.89 6.09
N GLN A 77 11.06 -16.75 6.63
CA GLN A 77 10.31 -17.75 5.87
C GLN A 77 8.91 -17.27 5.46
N ARG A 78 8.28 -16.39 6.26
CA ARG A 78 6.85 -16.01 6.10
C ARG A 78 6.63 -14.54 5.79
N GLY A 79 7.69 -13.76 5.82
CA GLY A 79 7.69 -12.33 5.55
C GLY A 79 7.31 -12.05 4.09
N PRO A 80 6.55 -10.97 3.83
CA PRO A 80 6.10 -10.61 2.49
C PRO A 80 7.21 -9.95 1.65
N GLN A 81 8.50 -10.21 1.94
CA GLN A 81 9.63 -9.54 1.29
C GLN A 81 9.73 -9.82 -0.21
N TRP A 82 9.33 -11.02 -0.64
CA TRP A 82 9.22 -11.35 -2.06
C TRP A 82 8.22 -10.41 -2.78
N LEU A 83 7.07 -10.17 -2.15
CA LEU A 83 6.01 -9.31 -2.66
C LEU A 83 6.41 -7.84 -2.60
N TYR A 84 7.00 -7.39 -1.51
CA TYR A 84 7.46 -6.01 -1.36
C TYR A 84 8.55 -5.67 -2.39
N SER A 85 9.36 -6.65 -2.78
CA SER A 85 10.32 -6.50 -3.88
C SER A 85 9.63 -6.32 -5.23
N ILE A 86 8.52 -7.03 -5.48
CA ILE A 86 7.70 -6.86 -6.69
C ILE A 86 7.03 -5.48 -6.69
N MET A 87 6.41 -5.09 -5.57
CA MET A 87 5.78 -3.78 -5.41
C MET A 87 6.77 -2.64 -5.57
N LYS A 88 7.97 -2.75 -4.98
CA LYS A 88 9.05 -1.78 -5.18
C LYS A 88 9.43 -1.64 -6.66
N LYS A 89 9.55 -2.75 -7.40
CA LYS A 89 9.83 -2.73 -8.84
C LYS A 89 8.71 -2.00 -9.60
N MET A 90 7.45 -2.34 -9.33
CA MET A 90 6.30 -1.64 -9.93
C MET A 90 6.30 -0.15 -9.59
N TRP A 91 6.38 0.21 -8.31
CA TRP A 91 6.20 1.58 -7.85
C TRP A 91 7.40 2.47 -8.19
N SER A 92 8.58 1.90 -8.44
CA SER A 92 9.75 2.66 -8.92
C SER A 92 9.56 3.36 -10.26
N ASN A 93 8.52 3.00 -11.03
CA ASN A 93 8.13 3.73 -12.23
C ASN A 93 7.58 5.14 -11.94
N TRP A 94 7.07 5.39 -10.72
CA TRP A 94 6.37 6.62 -10.37
C TRP A 94 6.86 7.26 -9.06
N LEU A 95 7.60 6.53 -8.23
CA LEU A 95 8.12 7.00 -6.95
C LEU A 95 9.60 7.41 -7.03
N PRO A 96 10.00 8.44 -6.26
CA PRO A 96 11.41 8.77 -6.13
C PRO A 96 12.17 7.66 -5.38
N THR A 97 13.46 7.50 -5.69
CA THR A 97 14.32 6.46 -5.08
C THR A 97 14.30 6.47 -3.55
N ALA A 98 14.20 7.65 -2.92
CA ALA A 98 14.17 7.80 -1.47
C ALA A 98 12.96 7.09 -0.82
N ALA A 99 11.81 7.04 -1.51
CA ALA A 99 10.61 6.38 -0.99
C ALA A 99 10.69 4.84 -1.09
N LEU A 100 11.55 4.30 -1.95
CA LEU A 100 11.60 2.86 -2.23
C LEU A 100 12.15 2.02 -1.06
N ALA A 101 12.79 2.65 -0.08
CA ALA A 101 13.21 1.98 1.16
C ALA A 101 11.99 1.63 2.02
N ASP A 102 11.05 2.55 2.19
CA ASP A 102 9.80 2.31 2.94
C ASP A 102 8.91 1.30 2.23
N VAL A 103 8.89 1.32 0.89
CA VAL A 103 8.19 0.31 0.10
C VAL A 103 8.74 -1.08 0.37
N GLN A 104 10.07 -1.24 0.35
CA GLN A 104 10.71 -2.52 0.65
C GLN A 104 10.43 -2.97 2.09
N TYR A 105 10.35 -2.04 3.02
CA TYR A 105 10.19 -2.36 4.43
C TYR A 105 8.75 -2.78 4.74
N ARG A 106 7.74 -1.97 4.38
CA ARG A 106 6.35 -2.12 4.85
C ARG A 106 5.28 -1.99 3.76
N ALA A 107 5.66 -1.94 2.49
CA ALA A 107 4.77 -1.59 1.37
C ALA A 107 3.94 -0.30 1.62
N SER A 108 4.57 0.69 2.26
CA SER A 108 4.02 2.03 2.45
C SER A 108 5.02 3.05 1.90
N TYR A 109 4.58 4.26 1.60
CA TYR A 109 5.47 5.35 1.20
C TYR A 109 4.82 6.71 1.36
N ALA A 110 5.65 7.75 1.40
CA ALA A 110 5.25 9.13 1.23
C ALA A 110 5.91 9.73 -0.02
N VAL A 111 5.18 10.60 -0.72
CA VAL A 111 5.67 11.32 -1.91
C VAL A 111 4.96 12.67 -1.99
N TYR A 112 5.51 13.61 -2.76
CA TYR A 112 4.86 14.89 -3.04
C TYR A 112 4.42 14.93 -4.50
N PRO A 113 3.13 14.66 -4.82
CA PRO A 113 2.62 14.79 -6.18
C PRO A 113 2.75 16.23 -6.71
N LYS A 114 2.72 17.22 -5.82
CA LYS A 114 2.99 18.63 -6.10
C LYS A 114 3.44 19.35 -4.82
N PRO A 115 4.06 20.55 -4.93
CA PRO A 115 4.40 21.35 -3.76
C PRO A 115 3.19 21.61 -2.85
N GLY A 116 3.35 21.47 -1.54
CA GLY A 116 2.28 21.71 -0.55
C GLY A 116 1.33 20.51 -0.34
N LEU A 117 1.51 19.40 -1.06
CA LEU A 117 0.67 18.20 -0.94
C LEU A 117 1.55 16.95 -0.81
N LYS A 118 1.52 16.32 0.36
CA LYS A 118 2.07 14.99 0.60
C LYS A 118 1.00 13.93 0.32
N LEU A 119 1.34 12.89 -0.42
CA LEU A 119 0.55 11.68 -0.54
C LEU A 119 1.22 10.58 0.26
N ILE A 120 0.46 9.92 1.12
CA ILE A 120 0.89 8.81 1.95
C ILE A 120 0.08 7.59 1.53
N SER A 121 0.76 6.52 1.10
CA SER A 121 0.16 5.21 0.93
C SER A 121 0.51 4.37 2.16
N ILE A 122 -0.51 3.91 2.88
CA ILE A 122 -0.36 3.12 4.10
C ILE A 122 -0.82 1.68 3.86
N ASN A 123 -0.01 0.72 4.32
CA ASN A 123 -0.37 -0.70 4.28
C ASN A 123 -1.37 -1.05 5.39
N THR A 124 -2.66 -1.02 5.05
CA THR A 124 -3.75 -1.37 5.96
C THR A 124 -3.96 -2.87 6.15
N ILE A 125 -3.18 -3.75 5.50
CA ILE A 125 -3.31 -5.19 5.75
C ILE A 125 -2.80 -5.52 7.16
N TYR A 126 -1.97 -4.65 7.74
CA TYR A 126 -1.62 -4.65 9.16
C TYR A 126 -2.75 -4.27 10.12
N CYS A 127 -3.92 -3.89 9.62
CA CYS A 127 -5.14 -3.84 10.43
C CYS A 127 -6.00 -5.11 10.26
N SER A 128 -5.82 -5.90 9.20
CA SER A 128 -6.79 -6.91 8.76
C SER A 128 -7.05 -8.00 9.82
N GLU A 129 -8.32 -8.29 10.09
CA GLU A 129 -8.72 -9.44 10.93
C GLU A 129 -8.39 -10.80 10.29
N PHE A 130 -8.17 -10.81 8.97
CA PHE A 130 -7.79 -11.98 8.18
C PHE A 130 -6.27 -12.16 8.04
N ASN A 131 -5.48 -11.16 8.43
CA ASN A 131 -4.03 -11.34 8.55
C ASN A 131 -3.72 -12.12 9.84
N PHE A 132 -3.72 -13.45 9.72
CA PHE A 132 -3.59 -14.34 10.88
C PHE A 132 -2.26 -14.19 11.63
N TYR A 133 -1.23 -13.61 11.03
CA TYR A 133 0.03 -13.34 11.71
C TYR A 133 -0.11 -12.32 12.85
N LEU A 134 -1.10 -11.43 12.77
CA LEU A 134 -1.33 -10.40 13.78
C LEU A 134 -1.81 -10.96 15.13
N TYR A 135 -2.35 -12.18 15.16
CA TYR A 135 -2.81 -12.79 16.41
C TYR A 135 -1.67 -13.21 17.35
N LEU A 136 -0.43 -13.23 16.85
CA LEU A 136 0.76 -13.40 17.70
C LEU A 136 1.11 -12.09 18.43
N ASN A 137 1.01 -10.96 17.73
CA ASN A 137 1.22 -9.63 18.28
C ASN A 137 0.52 -8.56 17.43
N GLN A 138 -0.47 -7.88 18.01
CA GLN A 138 -1.26 -6.84 17.33
C GLN A 138 -0.72 -5.43 17.57
N VAL A 139 0.35 -5.28 18.36
CA VAL A 139 0.90 -3.96 18.71
C VAL A 139 1.60 -3.38 17.49
N ASP A 140 0.94 -2.39 16.88
CA ASP A 140 1.37 -1.61 15.71
C ASP A 140 2.35 -2.34 14.79
N PRO A 141 1.85 -3.28 13.96
CA PRO A 141 2.71 -4.13 13.14
C PRO A 141 3.63 -3.28 12.25
N ASP A 142 4.93 -3.59 12.32
CA ASP A 142 6.03 -2.82 11.71
C ASP A 142 6.15 -1.35 12.13
N ALA A 143 5.47 -0.91 13.20
CA ALA A 143 5.36 0.50 13.58
C ALA A 143 4.68 1.36 12.50
N THR A 144 3.66 0.81 11.84
CA THR A 144 2.98 1.43 10.68
C THR A 144 2.19 2.68 11.07
N LEU A 145 1.49 2.68 12.21
CA LEU A 145 0.80 3.86 12.73
C LEU A 145 1.79 4.88 13.29
N GLN A 146 2.87 4.44 13.95
CA GLN A 146 3.92 5.36 14.38
C GLN A 146 4.56 6.08 13.18
N TRP A 147 4.89 5.35 12.12
CA TRP A 147 5.41 5.95 10.88
C TRP A 147 4.40 6.93 10.26
N LEU A 148 3.11 6.61 10.25
CA LEU A 148 2.07 7.54 9.81
C LEU A 148 2.06 8.83 10.64
N ILE A 149 2.14 8.71 11.98
CA ILE A 149 2.20 9.87 12.88
C ILE A 149 3.40 10.75 12.54
N ASP A 150 4.58 10.16 12.36
CA ASP A 150 5.80 10.90 12.04
C ASP A 150 5.65 11.68 10.72
N GLU A 151 5.07 11.06 9.69
CA GLU A 151 4.80 11.72 8.39
C GLU A 151 3.78 12.85 8.50
N LEU A 152 2.73 12.70 9.32
CA LEU A 152 1.70 13.71 9.54
C LEU A 152 2.24 14.89 10.36
N VAL A 153 3.05 14.63 11.39
CA VAL A 153 3.73 15.67 12.18
C VAL A 153 4.70 16.48 11.31
N ASP A 154 5.47 15.80 10.45
CA ASP A 154 6.34 16.46 9.48
C ASP A 154 5.54 17.37 8.52
N SER A 155 4.39 16.90 8.04
CA SER A 155 3.50 17.69 7.19
C SER A 155 2.89 18.89 7.92
N GLU A 156 2.47 18.73 9.19
CA GLU A 156 1.96 19.82 10.01
C GLU A 156 3.03 20.91 10.19
N ALA A 157 4.27 20.52 10.51
CA ALA A 157 5.38 21.45 10.69
C ALA A 157 5.72 22.24 9.42
N LYS A 158 5.50 21.66 8.24
CA LYS A 158 5.71 22.29 6.93
C LYS A 158 4.49 23.04 6.39
N GLY A 159 3.32 22.86 7.00
CA GLY A 159 2.05 23.39 6.51
C GLY A 159 1.51 22.67 5.27
N ASP A 160 1.97 21.44 5.01
CA ASP A 160 1.52 20.63 3.88
C ASP A 160 0.14 20.02 4.14
N ARG A 161 -0.63 19.83 3.06
CA ARG A 161 -1.84 19.00 3.09
C ARG A 161 -1.47 17.54 2.80
N VAL A 162 -2.31 16.62 3.27
CA VAL A 162 -2.06 15.19 3.13
C VAL A 162 -3.23 14.50 2.42
N HIS A 163 -2.91 13.71 1.39
CA HIS A 163 -3.78 12.64 0.90
C HIS A 163 -3.30 11.32 1.47
N LEU A 164 -4.17 10.65 2.22
CA LEU A 164 -3.90 9.31 2.73
C LEU A 164 -4.66 8.29 1.88
N ILE A 165 -3.95 7.34 1.29
CA ILE A 165 -4.52 6.26 0.47
C ILE A 165 -4.25 4.92 1.14
N SER A 166 -5.25 4.04 1.09
CA SER A 166 -5.21 2.70 1.66
C SER A 166 -6.15 1.76 0.91
N HIS A 167 -6.00 0.45 1.11
CA HIS A 167 -6.94 -0.53 0.59
C HIS A 167 -8.11 -0.79 1.56
N ILE A 168 -7.83 -1.41 2.71
CA ILE A 168 -8.85 -1.71 3.73
C ILE A 168 -9.24 -0.41 4.43
N PRO A 169 -10.53 0.01 4.39
CA PRO A 169 -10.95 1.21 5.08
C PRO A 169 -10.81 1.05 6.62
N PRO A 170 -10.06 1.91 7.31
CA PRO A 170 -9.77 1.77 8.75
C PRO A 170 -10.98 1.69 9.69
N GLY A 171 -12.13 2.26 9.28
CA GLY A 171 -13.38 2.23 10.06
C GLY A 171 -14.29 1.03 9.78
N ASN A 172 -13.86 0.10 8.91
CA ASN A 172 -14.61 -1.10 8.56
C ASN A 172 -14.37 -2.23 9.58
N HIS A 173 -15.28 -3.21 9.62
CA HIS A 173 -15.15 -4.43 10.44
C HIS A 173 -13.95 -5.31 10.03
N TYR A 174 -13.38 -5.10 8.85
CA TYR A 174 -12.14 -5.74 8.42
C TYR A 174 -10.92 -5.38 9.27
N CYS A 175 -10.89 -4.22 9.93
CA CYS A 175 -9.78 -3.85 10.78
C CYS A 175 -9.99 -4.29 12.23
N LEU A 176 -8.93 -4.84 12.84
CA LEU A 176 -8.84 -5.10 14.28
C LEU A 176 -9.13 -3.80 15.05
N LYS A 177 -10.02 -3.91 16.04
CA LYS A 177 -10.56 -2.77 16.79
C LYS A 177 -9.48 -1.88 17.41
N GLY A 178 -8.41 -2.46 17.94
CA GLY A 178 -7.29 -1.72 18.52
C GLY A 178 -6.60 -0.83 17.50
N TRP A 179 -6.31 -1.36 16.30
CA TRP A 179 -5.69 -0.61 15.22
C TRP A 179 -6.63 0.49 14.71
N SER A 180 -7.89 0.14 14.44
CA SER A 180 -8.94 1.07 13.97
C SER A 180 -9.13 2.26 14.92
N PHE A 181 -9.18 2.00 16.24
CA PHE A 181 -9.32 3.04 17.25
C PHE A 181 -8.14 4.02 17.26
N ASN A 182 -6.90 3.51 17.20
CA ASN A 182 -5.71 4.37 17.16
C ASN A 182 -5.66 5.19 15.86
N PHE A 183 -5.97 4.57 14.72
CA PHE A 183 -6.07 5.30 13.45
C PHE A 183 -7.10 6.43 13.52
N PHE A 184 -8.26 6.20 14.13
CA PHE A 184 -9.29 7.23 14.32
C PHE A 184 -8.78 8.40 15.15
N GLU A 185 -8.10 8.16 16.26
CA GLU A 185 -7.53 9.24 17.08
C GLU A 185 -6.40 10.00 16.35
N ILE A 186 -5.63 9.33 15.50
CA ILE A 186 -4.62 9.99 14.63
C ILE A 186 -5.29 10.94 13.63
N VAL A 187 -6.33 10.50 12.93
CA VAL A 187 -7.04 11.33 11.92
C VAL A 187 -7.76 12.52 12.55
N LYS A 188 -8.23 12.37 13.80
CA LYS A 188 -8.98 13.39 14.53
C LYS A 188 -8.09 14.51 15.11
N ARG A 189 -6.82 14.21 15.39
CA ARG A 189 -5.88 15.10 16.09
C ARG A 189 -5.61 16.39 15.32
#